data_AF-X1GBV9-F1
#
_entry.id   AF-X1GBV9-F1
#
_cell.length_a   1.000
_cell.length_b   1.000
_cell.length_c   1.000
_cell.angle_alpha   90.00
_cell.angle_beta   90.00
_cell.angle_gamma   90.00
#
_symmetry.space_group_name_H-M   'P 1'
#
loop_
_entity.id
_entity.type
_entity.pdbx_description
1 polymer ?
#
loop_
_entity_poly.entity_id
_entity_poly.type
_entity_poly.pdbx_seq_one_letter_code
_entity_poly.pdbx_strand_id
1 'polypeptide(L)'
;MDYLEFIARVTSHIPDKGQVTLRYYGLYSNAHRGKMRKRGVDPSHPPTIEDETPFVPSRGWAEMIRKVYQIDPLICPQCGGRMTIISFIEDHKVIDKIIAHLKLTFHAERPPPPQIVQKELLMAAKERGEYF
;
A
#
# COMPACT_ATOMS: atom_id res chain seq x y z
N MET A 1 17.97 42.90 17.38
CA MET A 1 18.04 41.63 16.64
C MET A 1 19.50 41.36 16.39
N ASP A 2 20.01 40.24 16.88
CA ASP A 2 21.41 39.85 16.69
C ASP A 2 21.66 39.42 15.23
N TYR A 3 22.88 39.56 14.71
CA TYR A 3 23.17 39.24 13.31
C TYR A 3 23.03 37.74 13.03
N LEU A 4 23.34 36.90 14.02
CA LEU A 4 23.12 35.44 13.96
C LEU A 4 21.62 35.12 13.90
N GLU A 5 20.81 35.84 14.66
CA GLU A 5 19.36 35.68 14.70
C GLU A 5 18.71 36.10 13.37
N PHE A 6 19.25 37.13 12.71
CA PHE A 6 18.83 37.54 11.37
C PHE A 6 19.17 36.46 10.32
N ILE A 7 20.40 35.96 10.31
CA ILE A 7 20.83 34.92 9.37
C ILE A 7 19.96 33.66 9.54
N ALA A 8 19.73 33.22 10.77
CA ALA A 8 18.91 32.04 11.06
C ALA A 8 17.45 32.18 10.57
N ARG A 9 16.86 33.38 10.68
CA ARG A 9 15.51 33.64 10.16
C ARG A 9 15.45 33.69 8.64
N VAL A 10 16.50 34.17 7.98
CA VAL A 10 16.53 34.20 6.50
C VAL A 10 16.72 32.79 5.95
N THR A 11 17.61 31.99 6.55
CA THR A 11 17.90 30.64 6.07
C THR A 11 16.78 29.64 6.38
N SER A 12 15.92 29.89 7.37
CA SER A 12 14.77 29.02 7.65
C SER A 12 13.70 29.01 6.55
N HIS A 13 13.72 30.01 5.65
CA HIS A 13 12.86 30.03 4.47
C HIS A 13 13.41 29.22 3.30
N ILE A 14 14.68 28.79 3.34
CA ILE A 14 15.28 27.97 2.30
C ILE A 14 14.85 26.52 2.54
N PRO A 15 14.11 25.89 1.60
CA PRO A 15 13.66 24.52 1.75
C PRO A 15 14.85 23.55 1.74
N ASP A 16 14.72 22.45 2.48
CA ASP A 16 15.72 21.41 2.51
C ASP A 16 15.88 20.75 1.14
N LYS A 17 17.06 20.17 0.89
CA LYS A 17 17.35 19.46 -0.36
C LYS A 17 16.34 18.32 -0.57
N GLY A 18 15.53 18.43 -1.62
CA GLY A 18 14.50 17.44 -1.98
C GLY A 18 13.13 17.71 -1.36
N GLN A 19 12.98 18.77 -0.56
CA GLN A 19 11.68 19.21 -0.08
C GLN A 19 10.85 19.76 -1.26
N VAL A 20 9.67 19.17 -1.46
CA VAL A 20 8.76 19.58 -2.53
C VAL A 20 8.00 20.84 -2.10
N THR A 21 8.40 21.99 -2.64
CA THR A 21 7.74 23.29 -2.38
C THR A 21 6.43 23.46 -3.16
N LEU A 22 6.30 22.79 -4.32
CA LEU A 22 5.12 22.83 -5.16
C LEU A 22 4.58 21.41 -5.41
N ARG A 23 3.34 21.17 -4.98
CA ARG A 23 2.61 19.94 -5.27
C ARG A 23 1.61 20.19 -6.39
N TYR A 24 1.85 19.60 -7.55
CA TYR A 24 0.91 19.66 -8.66
C TYR A 24 -0.16 18.58 -8.50
N TYR A 25 -1.43 18.96 -8.68
CA TYR A 25 -2.60 18.09 -8.58
C TYR A 25 -3.30 17.94 -9.93
N GLY A 26 -4.18 16.94 -10.03
CA GLY A 26 -4.99 16.67 -11.23
C GLY A 26 -4.14 16.51 -12.49
N LEU A 27 -4.50 17.26 -13.53
CA LEU A 27 -3.87 17.24 -14.85
C LEU A 27 -2.39 17.65 -14.82
N TYR A 28 -1.99 18.49 -13.87
CA TYR A 28 -0.61 18.94 -13.74
C TYR A 28 0.25 18.01 -12.87
N SER A 29 -0.34 17.00 -12.22
CA SER A 29 0.39 16.08 -11.35
C SER A 29 1.50 15.33 -12.10
N ASN A 30 2.61 15.07 -11.41
CA ASN A 30 3.73 14.31 -11.98
C ASN A 30 3.31 12.91 -12.47
N ALA A 31 2.34 12.30 -11.78
CA ALA A 31 1.75 11.02 -12.17
C ALA A 31 1.01 11.12 -13.52
N HIS A 32 0.16 12.13 -13.68
CA HIS A 32 -0.59 12.35 -14.93
C HIS A 32 0.36 12.69 -16.10
N ARG A 33 1.30 13.62 -15.90
CA ARG A 33 2.30 13.99 -16.92
C ARG A 33 3.20 12.80 -17.31
N GLY A 34 3.56 11.97 -16.33
CA GLY A 34 4.31 10.73 -16.58
C GLY A 34 3.53 9.72 -17.43
N LYS A 35 2.21 9.58 -17.21
CA LYS A 35 1.31 8.76 -18.04
C LYS A 35 1.21 9.31 -19.47
N MET A 36 1.02 10.61 -19.64
CA MET A 36 0.93 11.25 -20.97
C MET A 36 2.23 11.10 -21.78
N ARG A 37 3.39 11.28 -21.14
CA ARG A 37 4.69 11.05 -21.77
C ARG A 37 4.86 9.61 -22.27
N LYS A 38 4.42 8.61 -21.49
CA LYS A 38 4.46 7.20 -21.92
C LYS A 38 3.54 6.92 -23.12
N ARG A 39 2.44 7.66 -23.25
CA ARG A 39 1.51 7.58 -24.37
C ARG A 39 1.96 8.39 -25.60
N GLY A 40 3.08 9.12 -25.50
CA GLY A 40 3.59 9.96 -26.59
C GLY A 40 2.78 11.23 -26.86
N VAL A 41 1.90 11.62 -25.93
CA VAL A 41 1.07 12.83 -26.06
C VAL A 41 1.81 13.99 -25.41
N ASP A 42 2.15 15.01 -26.21
CA ASP A 42 2.77 16.24 -25.72
C ASP A 42 1.72 17.08 -24.99
N PRO A 43 2.01 17.70 -23.81
CA PRO A 43 1.00 18.36 -22.98
C PRO A 43 0.57 19.74 -23.49
N SER A 44 0.68 19.99 -24.81
CA SER A 44 0.35 21.28 -25.42
C SER A 44 -1.16 21.56 -25.49
N HIS A 45 -2.01 20.61 -25.08
CA HIS A 45 -3.46 20.80 -24.98
C HIS A 45 -4.02 20.28 -23.65
N PRO A 46 -5.00 20.98 -23.04
CA PRO A 46 -5.74 20.43 -21.92
C PRO A 46 -6.47 19.16 -22.41
N PRO A 47 -6.23 18.00 -21.79
CA PRO A 47 -6.84 16.75 -22.24
C PRO A 47 -8.34 16.81 -21.95
N THR A 48 -9.13 16.44 -22.96
CA THR A 48 -10.53 16.06 -22.80
C THR A 48 -10.58 14.93 -21.77
N ILE A 49 -11.53 15.02 -20.83
CA ILE A 49 -11.75 13.99 -19.79
C ILE A 49 -12.22 12.72 -20.52
N GLU A 50 -11.30 11.86 -20.92
CA GLU A 50 -11.64 10.55 -21.44
C GLU A 50 -11.85 9.58 -20.27
N ASP A 51 -12.98 8.88 -20.35
CA ASP A 51 -13.48 7.92 -19.37
C ASP A 51 -12.39 6.98 -18.84
N GLU A 52 -12.41 6.79 -17.52
CA GLU A 52 -11.46 5.94 -16.83
C GLU A 52 -11.51 4.51 -17.38
N THR A 53 -10.40 4.06 -17.95
CA THR A 53 -10.23 2.65 -18.33
C THR A 53 -10.45 1.78 -17.09
N PRO A 54 -11.22 0.68 -17.19
CA PRO A 54 -11.47 -0.19 -16.06
C PRO A 54 -10.15 -0.62 -15.40
N PHE A 55 -10.07 -0.44 -14.08
CA PHE A 55 -8.90 -0.77 -13.29
C PHE A 55 -8.60 -2.27 -13.42
N VAL A 56 -7.52 -2.60 -14.13
CA VAL A 56 -6.94 -3.94 -14.11
C VAL A 56 -5.87 -3.95 -13.03
N PRO A 57 -6.09 -4.65 -11.90
CA PRO A 57 -5.07 -4.73 -10.87
C PRO A 57 -3.81 -5.36 -11.45
N SER A 58 -2.66 -4.85 -11.01
CA SER A 58 -1.39 -5.42 -11.42
C SER A 58 -1.35 -6.89 -11.00
N ARG A 59 -0.79 -7.75 -11.85
CA ARG A 59 -0.53 -9.17 -11.52
C ARG A 59 0.46 -9.35 -10.36
N GLY A 60 0.88 -8.26 -9.72
CA GLY A 60 1.88 -8.24 -8.66
C GLY A 60 1.50 -9.07 -7.44
N TRP A 61 0.21 -9.16 -7.09
CA TRP A 61 -0.22 -9.98 -5.94
C TRP A 61 -0.01 -11.48 -6.21
N ALA A 62 -0.42 -11.97 -7.38
CA ALA A 62 -0.31 -13.39 -7.73
C ALA A 62 1.17 -13.78 -7.86
N GLU A 63 1.98 -12.88 -8.43
CA GLU A 63 3.42 -13.06 -8.57
C GLU A 63 4.14 -13.01 -7.22
N MET A 64 3.64 -12.23 -6.26
CA MET A 64 4.15 -12.20 -4.88
C MET A 64 3.83 -13.51 -4.14
N ILE A 65 2.61 -14.01 -4.24
CA ILE A 65 2.24 -15.32 -3.66
C ILE A 65 3.11 -16.42 -4.27
N ARG A 66 3.29 -16.41 -5.60
CA ARG A 66 4.15 -17.36 -6.29
C ARG A 66 5.60 -17.28 -5.83
N LYS A 67 6.13 -16.09 -5.53
CA LYS A 67 7.50 -15.94 -5.02
C LYS A 67 7.66 -16.40 -3.58
N VAL A 68 6.72 -16.04 -2.70
CA VAL A 68 6.81 -16.32 -1.26
C VAL A 68 6.46 -17.77 -0.95
N TYR A 69 5.36 -18.26 -1.51
CA TYR A 69 4.80 -19.57 -1.21
C TYR A 69 5.10 -20.62 -2.28
N GLN A 70 5.76 -20.25 -3.39
CA GLN A 70 6.05 -21.16 -4.51
C GLN A 70 4.80 -21.79 -5.14
N ILE A 71 3.62 -21.23 -4.88
CA ILE A 71 2.32 -21.70 -5.37
C ILE A 71 1.75 -20.64 -6.31
N ASP A 72 1.28 -21.06 -7.48
CA ASP A 72 0.56 -20.17 -8.40
C ASP A 72 -0.95 -20.17 -8.07
N PRO A 73 -1.51 -19.07 -7.53
CA PRO A 73 -2.91 -19.01 -7.13
C PRO A 73 -3.88 -19.02 -8.32
N LEU A 74 -3.39 -18.89 -9.55
CA LEU A 74 -4.22 -18.93 -10.76
C LEU A 74 -4.23 -20.31 -11.42
N ILE A 75 -3.68 -21.34 -10.78
CA ILE A 75 -3.78 -22.73 -11.23
C ILE A 75 -4.74 -23.48 -10.31
N CYS A 76 -5.75 -24.12 -10.90
CA CYS A 76 -6.67 -24.95 -10.14
C CYS A 76 -5.93 -26.17 -9.56
N PRO A 77 -5.99 -26.42 -8.24
CA PRO A 77 -5.30 -27.55 -7.62
C PRO A 77 -5.88 -28.92 -8.02
N GLN A 78 -7.12 -28.96 -8.51
CA GLN A 78 -7.82 -30.21 -8.82
C GLN A 78 -7.65 -30.64 -10.29
N CYS A 79 -7.59 -29.69 -11.23
CA CYS A 79 -7.51 -29.99 -12.66
C CYS A 79 -6.30 -29.38 -13.38
N GLY A 80 -5.51 -28.52 -12.73
CA GLY A 80 -4.36 -27.84 -13.33
C GLY A 80 -4.70 -26.74 -14.35
N GLY A 81 -5.99 -26.46 -14.55
CA GLY A 81 -6.45 -25.42 -15.47
C GLY A 81 -6.11 -24.00 -14.98
N ARG A 82 -5.99 -23.06 -15.91
CA ARG A 82 -5.80 -21.63 -15.58
C ARG A 82 -7.13 -21.01 -15.13
N MET A 83 -7.12 -20.43 -13.95
CA MET A 83 -8.24 -19.68 -13.37
C MET A 83 -8.18 -18.21 -13.79
N THR A 84 -9.34 -17.56 -13.88
CA THR A 84 -9.47 -16.13 -14.16
C THR A 84 -10.18 -15.43 -13.02
N ILE A 85 -9.79 -14.20 -12.74
CA ILE A 85 -10.41 -13.39 -11.70
C ILE A 85 -11.70 -12.79 -12.27
N ILE A 86 -12.83 -13.08 -11.63
CA ILE A 86 -14.15 -12.59 -12.07
C ILE A 86 -14.49 -11.26 -11.38
N SER A 87 -14.25 -11.14 -10.08
CA SER A 87 -14.53 -9.93 -9.30
C SER A 87 -13.66 -9.87 -8.04
N PHE A 88 -13.56 -8.66 -7.46
CA PHE A 88 -12.98 -8.42 -6.15
C PHE A 88 -14.10 -8.06 -5.17
N ILE A 89 -14.11 -8.71 -4.02
CA ILE A 89 -15.10 -8.47 -2.96
C ILE A 89 -14.33 -7.85 -1.79
N GLU A 90 -14.62 -6.60 -1.48
CA GLU A 90 -13.94 -5.85 -0.41
C GLU A 90 -14.80 -5.69 0.85
N ASP A 91 -16.12 -5.86 0.75
CA ASP A 91 -17.02 -5.73 1.90
C ASP A 91 -16.90 -6.94 2.84
N HIS A 92 -16.36 -6.69 4.03
CA HIS A 92 -16.22 -7.68 5.10
C HIS A 92 -17.51 -8.45 5.41
N LYS A 93 -18.67 -7.79 5.41
CA LYS A 93 -19.94 -8.46 5.73
C LYS A 93 -20.33 -9.49 4.67
N VAL A 94 -20.01 -9.20 3.41
CA VAL A 94 -20.26 -10.12 2.29
C VAL A 94 -19.27 -11.28 2.35
N ILE A 95 -18.00 -10.98 2.62
CA ILE A 95 -16.95 -12.00 2.80
C ILE A 95 -17.35 -12.98 3.90
N ASP A 96 -17.77 -12.50 5.07
CA ASP A 96 -18.16 -13.33 6.21
C ASP A 96 -19.35 -14.24 5.88
N LYS A 97 -20.36 -13.73 5.16
CA LYS A 97 -21.50 -14.52 4.70
C LYS A 97 -21.07 -15.64 3.73
N ILE A 98 -20.15 -15.34 2.81
CA ILE A 98 -19.64 -16.33 1.86
C ILE A 98 -18.85 -17.41 2.60
N ILE A 99 -17.94 -17.03 3.50
CA ILE A 99 -17.13 -17.96 4.30
C ILE A 99 -18.02 -18.87 5.14
N ALA A 100 -19.03 -18.31 5.81
CA ALA A 100 -19.99 -19.06 6.61
C ALA A 100 -20.80 -20.06 5.74
N HIS A 101 -21.22 -19.65 4.55
CA HIS A 101 -21.95 -20.52 3.62
C HIS A 101 -21.07 -21.68 3.10
N LEU A 102 -19.81 -21.40 2.78
CA LEU A 102 -18.85 -22.38 2.29
C LEU A 102 -18.25 -23.25 3.41
N LYS A 103 -18.55 -22.95 4.68
CA LYS A 103 -17.99 -23.61 5.88
C LYS A 103 -16.45 -23.65 5.87
N LEU A 104 -15.82 -22.58 5.37
CA LEU A 104 -14.36 -22.46 5.35
C LEU A 104 -13.88 -22.00 6.73
N THR A 105 -13.44 -22.92 7.57
CA THR A 105 -12.78 -22.59 8.85
C THR A 105 -11.35 -22.13 8.58
N PHE A 106 -11.12 -20.83 8.58
CA PHE A 106 -9.77 -20.28 8.45
C PHE A 106 -9.09 -20.26 9.83
N HIS A 107 -8.27 -21.26 10.11
CA HIS A 107 -7.37 -21.28 11.26
C HIS A 107 -5.99 -20.77 10.82
N ALA A 108 -5.85 -19.46 10.67
CA ALA A 108 -4.51 -18.89 10.62
C ALA A 108 -3.96 -18.82 12.04
N GLU A 109 -2.89 -19.57 12.30
CA GLU A 109 -2.10 -19.36 13.50
C GLU A 109 -1.59 -17.92 13.47
N ARG A 110 -1.94 -17.15 14.50
CA ARG A 110 -1.47 -15.77 14.63
C ARG A 110 0.06 -15.82 14.66
N PRO A 111 0.77 -15.10 13.76
CA PRO A 111 2.22 -15.10 13.80
C PRO A 111 2.68 -14.66 15.18
N PRO A 112 3.73 -15.29 15.75
CA PRO A 112 4.21 -14.93 17.07
C PRO A 112 4.51 -13.43 17.09
N PRO A 113 4.15 -12.72 18.16
CA PRO A 113 4.38 -11.28 18.24
C PRO A 113 5.87 -10.99 18.02
N PRO A 114 6.20 -9.90 17.30
CA PRO A 114 7.59 -9.54 17.05
C PRO A 114 8.36 -9.43 18.38
N GLN A 115 9.60 -9.92 18.39
CA GLN A 115 10.41 -10.08 19.60
C GLN A 115 10.57 -8.80 20.44
N ILE A 116 10.45 -7.63 19.79
CA ILE A 116 10.48 -6.31 20.45
C ILE A 116 9.27 -6.15 21.37
N VAL A 117 8.08 -6.49 20.89
CA VAL A 117 6.83 -6.46 21.67
C VAL A 117 6.85 -7.52 22.76
N GLN A 118 7.47 -8.68 22.51
CA GLN A 118 7.67 -9.70 23.54
C GLN A 118 8.58 -9.19 24.68
N LYS A 119 9.67 -8.49 24.35
CA LYS A 119 10.56 -7.88 25.36
C LYS A 119 9.84 -6.82 26.18
N GLU A 120 9.10 -5.91 25.56
CA GLU A 120 8.33 -4.88 26.27
C GLU A 120 7.27 -5.49 27.21
N LEU A 121 6.54 -6.51 26.75
CA LEU A 121 5.55 -7.21 27.57
C LEU A 121 6.20 -7.97 28.74
N LEU A 122 7.38 -8.57 28.53
CA LEU A 122 8.15 -9.22 29.58
C LEU A 122 8.68 -8.23 30.62
N MET A 123 9.15 -7.05 30.18
CA MET A 123 9.59 -5.99 31.08
C MET A 123 8.42 -5.42 31.88
N ALA A 124 7.28 -5.14 31.25
CA ALA A 124 6.07 -4.66 31.92
C ALA A 124 5.40 -5.71 32.85
N ALA A 125 5.67 -7.00 32.62
CA ALA A 125 5.27 -8.08 33.51
C ALA A 125 6.22 -8.21 34.72
N LYS A 126 7.52 -7.99 34.52
CA LYS A 126 8.52 -7.93 35.59
C LYS A 126 8.28 -6.76 36.55
N GLU A 127 8.03 -5.57 36.00
CA GLU A 127 7.71 -4.37 36.78
C GLU A 127 6.49 -4.63 37.67
N ARG A 128 5.43 -5.27 37.15
CA ARG A 128 4.24 -5.61 37.96
C ARG A 128 4.48 -6.62 39.09
N GLY A 129 5.51 -7.46 38.97
CA GLY A 129 5.89 -8.41 40.03
C GLY A 129 6.81 -7.82 41.10
N GLU A 130 7.50 -6.71 40.80
CA GLU A 130 8.42 -6.03 41.73
C GLU A 130 7.70 -5.06 42.69
N TYR A 131 6.40 -4.81 42.49
CA TYR A 131 5.55 -3.96 43.36
C TYR A 131 4.51 -4.76 44.17
N PHE A 132 4.73 -6.06 44.40
CA PHE A 132 3.94 -6.88 45.33
C PHE A 132 4.83 -7.54 46.39
#